data_AF-A0A6M4GTK9-F1
#
_entry.id   AF-A0A6M4GTK9-F1
#
_cell.length_a   1.000
_cell.length_b   1.000
_cell.length_c   1.000
_cell.angle_alpha   90.00
_cell.angle_beta   90.00
_cell.angle_gamma   90.00
#
_symmetry.space_group_name_H-M   'P 1'
#
loop_
_entity.id
_entity.type
_entity.pdbx_description
1 polymer ?
#
loop_
_entity_poly.entity_id
_entity_poly.type
_entity_poly.pdbx_seq_one_letter_code
_entity_poly.pdbx_strand_id
1 'polypeptide(L)'
;MSSRPAHRARQSGVSGAAILVALALLGVAFLIVRGISGTESTAGSEVDTRKKLQKVSEALVRFAVENRRLPCSAQGTVDTGDAAPTGAAAACTDSAGVVPWRTLGLAQEDALDGWGRKISYRVYSGITGYTQVNGFTATDCNADIAVSMGALAAGGLCNTGHTNTAGDFTAGKGFPVNDQGTVRTGVAFALISHGATGFGAYLPQGGRMTVPTGGGQESSNATGTAPYFVASHSAAGVPPADSTHFDDVVVYKLQNDLVNDTRLIARKWGASPGTLASQSFTRAVLDALPGLPGSNNLGTNAIDFGAFTITAGISGRNLSSGVLATGEGIGTILTGGTTSSATTLSSSANESLRITFDPPGQPRSLGIMITDLSRLSASNSERVRFTFYSGGSLFATIIKDQCISGHVQANYALDPGATFDRVDVAPISTTTGGGASTILLGALQACTADITPGLCVVPATPTGARNPANDCP
;
A
#
# COMPACT_ATOMS: atom_id res chain seq x y z
N MET A 1 21.90 70.00 -93.29
CA MET A 1 20.63 69.34 -92.91
C MET A 1 20.31 68.27 -93.93
N SER A 2 20.40 66.99 -93.58
CA SER A 2 19.43 65.94 -93.95
C SER A 2 19.89 64.61 -93.35
N SER A 3 18.96 63.94 -92.68
CA SER A 3 19.13 62.94 -91.62
C SER A 3 19.19 61.49 -92.13
N ARG A 4 20.07 60.68 -91.54
CA ARG A 4 20.16 59.21 -91.70
C ARG A 4 19.03 58.50 -90.94
N PRO A 5 18.49 57.36 -91.43
CA PRO A 5 17.55 56.56 -90.65
C PRO A 5 18.30 55.59 -89.72
N ALA A 6 17.82 55.47 -88.48
CA ALA A 6 18.30 54.52 -87.49
C ALA A 6 17.48 53.22 -87.57
N HIS A 7 18.15 52.08 -87.69
CA HIS A 7 17.52 50.76 -87.52
C HIS A 7 17.20 50.52 -86.04
N ARG A 8 15.92 50.32 -85.71
CA ARG A 8 15.48 49.77 -84.42
C ARG A 8 15.55 48.24 -84.48
N ALA A 9 16.48 47.64 -83.75
CA ALA A 9 16.43 46.21 -83.42
C ALA A 9 15.38 45.99 -82.32
N ARG A 10 14.41 45.11 -82.58
CA ARG A 10 13.34 44.76 -81.65
C ARG A 10 13.77 43.51 -80.87
N GLN A 11 14.18 43.68 -79.61
CA GLN A 11 14.34 42.57 -78.68
C GLN A 11 12.97 42.19 -78.10
N SER A 12 12.53 40.96 -78.35
CA SER A 12 11.42 40.35 -77.61
C SER A 12 11.73 38.87 -77.44
N GLY A 13 12.18 38.47 -76.24
CA GLY A 13 12.48 37.07 -75.96
C GLY A 13 13.05 36.72 -74.58
N VAL A 14 13.09 37.62 -73.59
CA VAL A 14 13.71 37.32 -72.28
C VAL A 14 12.69 36.95 -71.19
N SER A 15 11.41 37.35 -71.32
CA SER A 15 10.43 37.17 -70.24
C SER A 15 9.85 35.75 -70.13
N GLY A 16 9.83 34.95 -71.20
CA GLY A 16 9.27 33.59 -71.16
C GLY A 16 10.22 32.55 -70.52
N ALA A 17 11.50 32.62 -70.85
CA ALA A 17 12.50 31.68 -70.34
C ALA A 17 12.76 31.85 -68.84
N ALA A 18 12.79 33.10 -68.34
CA ALA A 18 13.01 33.37 -66.93
C ALA A 18 11.88 32.85 -66.03
N ILE A 19 10.62 32.92 -66.48
CA ILE A 19 9.46 32.44 -65.72
C ILE A 19 9.43 30.91 -65.67
N LEU A 20 9.77 30.23 -66.77
CA LEU A 20 9.83 28.77 -66.81
C LEU A 20 10.96 28.22 -65.92
N VAL A 21 12.12 28.87 -65.91
CA VAL A 21 13.23 28.51 -65.03
C VAL A 21 12.87 28.77 -63.56
N ALA A 22 12.20 29.89 -63.26
CA ALA A 22 11.73 30.19 -61.90
C ALA A 22 10.71 29.16 -61.40
N LEU A 23 9.74 28.75 -62.24
CA LEU A 23 8.77 27.72 -61.90
C LEU A 23 9.39 26.33 -61.78
N ALA A 24 10.39 26.01 -62.61
CA ALA A 24 11.14 24.75 -62.50
C ALA A 24 11.97 24.71 -61.21
N LEU A 25 12.62 25.81 -60.84
CA LEU A 25 13.38 25.92 -59.59
C LEU A 25 12.46 25.88 -58.36
N LEU A 26 11.28 26.51 -58.40
CA LEU A 26 10.26 26.41 -57.36
C LEU A 26 9.68 25.00 -57.26
N GLY A 27 9.45 24.33 -58.39
CA GLY A 27 9.00 22.94 -58.42
C GLY A 27 10.04 21.96 -57.85
N VAL A 28 11.32 22.14 -58.18
CA VAL A 28 12.42 21.35 -57.63
C VAL A 28 12.63 21.64 -56.14
N ALA A 29 12.52 22.90 -55.70
CA ALA A 29 12.56 23.26 -54.28
C ALA A 29 11.40 22.63 -53.49
N PHE A 30 10.20 22.58 -54.06
CA PHE A 30 9.03 21.94 -53.43
C PHE A 30 9.17 20.41 -53.35
N LEU A 31 9.84 19.78 -54.32
CA LEU A 31 10.13 18.34 -54.33
C LEU A 31 11.22 17.96 -53.32
N ILE A 32 12.21 18.82 -53.09
CA ILE A 32 13.28 18.59 -52.09
C ILE A 32 12.72 18.65 -50.66
N VAL A 33 11.73 19.53 -50.39
CA VAL A 33 11.08 19.63 -49.06
C VAL A 33 10.26 18.38 -48.71
N ARG A 34 9.78 17.62 -49.71
CA ARG A 34 9.05 16.35 -49.46
C ARG A 34 9.95 15.11 -49.30
N GLY A 35 11.26 15.25 -49.48
CA GLY A 35 12.20 14.12 -49.49
C GLY A 35 12.93 13.82 -48.18
N ILE A 36 12.72 14.59 -47.10
CA ILE A 36 13.57 14.52 -45.88
C ILE A 36 12.81 13.94 -44.65
N SER A 37 11.54 13.55 -44.76
CA SER A 37 10.73 13.08 -43.63
C SER A 37 10.89 11.58 -43.33
N GLY A 38 12.11 11.08 -43.18
CA GLY A 38 12.37 9.63 -43.01
C GLY A 38 12.91 9.19 -41.64
N THR A 39 13.63 10.05 -40.93
CA THR A 39 14.39 9.65 -39.72
C THR A 39 14.19 10.55 -38.51
N GLU A 40 13.58 11.74 -38.67
CA GLU A 40 13.21 12.62 -37.54
C GLU A 40 11.83 12.31 -36.93
N SER A 41 10.99 11.47 -37.57
CA SER A 41 9.57 11.32 -37.21
C SER A 41 9.31 10.39 -36.01
N THR A 42 10.04 9.29 -35.85
CA THR A 42 9.76 8.31 -34.77
C THR A 42 10.26 8.80 -33.41
N ALA A 43 11.50 9.31 -33.35
CA ALA A 43 12.07 9.85 -32.10
C ALA A 43 11.28 11.06 -31.59
N GLY A 44 10.81 11.94 -32.50
CA GLY A 44 9.92 13.04 -32.14
C GLY A 44 8.57 12.55 -31.57
N SER A 45 7.96 11.56 -32.22
CA SER A 45 6.69 10.97 -31.79
C SER A 45 6.78 10.32 -30.41
N GLU A 46 7.89 9.64 -30.09
CA GLU A 46 8.12 9.07 -28.76
C GLU A 46 8.26 10.15 -27.67
N VAL A 47 9.04 11.21 -27.95
CA VAL A 47 9.19 12.34 -27.02
C VAL A 47 7.85 13.01 -26.75
N ASP A 48 7.05 13.24 -27.79
CA ASP A 48 5.72 13.82 -27.65
C ASP A 48 4.77 12.87 -26.92
N THR A 49 4.85 11.57 -27.18
CA THR A 49 4.09 10.54 -26.46
C THR A 49 4.38 10.61 -24.96
N ARG A 50 5.65 10.65 -24.55
CA ARG A 50 6.02 10.72 -23.12
C ARG A 50 5.46 11.96 -22.44
N LYS A 51 5.52 13.12 -23.10
CA LYS A 51 4.93 14.38 -22.58
C LYS A 51 3.42 14.24 -22.40
N LYS A 52 2.72 13.67 -23.37
CA LYS A 52 1.27 13.49 -23.29
C LYS A 52 0.86 12.46 -22.24
N LEU A 53 1.58 11.33 -22.13
CA LEU A 53 1.37 10.35 -21.05
C LEU A 53 1.56 10.99 -19.68
N GLN A 54 2.58 11.84 -19.51
CA GLN A 54 2.77 12.60 -18.27
C GLN A 54 1.61 13.57 -18.01
N LYS A 55 1.18 14.35 -19.01
CA LYS A 55 0.05 15.28 -18.89
C LYS A 55 -1.25 14.56 -18.49
N VAL A 56 -1.52 13.39 -19.07
CA VAL A 56 -2.66 12.55 -18.69
C VAL A 56 -2.51 12.01 -17.28
N SER A 57 -1.32 11.54 -16.90
CA SER A 57 -1.03 11.07 -15.53
C SER A 57 -1.30 12.16 -14.49
N GLU A 58 -0.87 13.39 -14.75
CA GLU A 58 -1.15 14.55 -13.88
C GLU A 58 -2.65 14.88 -13.80
N ALA A 59 -3.38 14.76 -14.91
CA ALA A 59 -4.84 14.95 -14.91
C ALA A 59 -5.56 13.87 -14.10
N LEU A 60 -5.10 12.61 -14.16
CA LEU A 60 -5.61 11.53 -13.33
C LEU A 60 -5.36 11.78 -11.84
N VAL A 61 -4.18 12.29 -11.47
CA VAL A 61 -3.87 12.68 -10.08
C VAL A 61 -4.81 13.81 -9.62
N ARG A 62 -4.98 14.86 -10.44
CA ARG A 62 -5.91 15.97 -10.12
C ARG A 62 -7.34 15.47 -9.93
N PHE A 63 -7.83 14.63 -10.84
CA PHE A 63 -9.15 14.02 -10.73
C PHE A 63 -9.30 13.25 -9.41
N ALA A 64 -8.27 12.50 -9.00
CA ALA A 64 -8.28 11.75 -7.76
C ALA A 64 -8.33 12.63 -6.50
N VAL A 65 -7.65 13.79 -6.51
CA VAL A 65 -7.73 14.77 -5.41
C VAL A 65 -9.17 15.25 -5.21
N GLU A 66 -9.84 15.61 -6.30
CA GLU A 66 -11.19 16.17 -6.26
C GLU A 66 -12.27 15.12 -5.95
N ASN A 67 -12.13 13.92 -6.52
CA ASN A 67 -13.18 12.91 -6.50
C ASN A 67 -12.93 11.75 -5.53
N ARG A 68 -11.74 11.70 -4.90
CA ARG A 68 -11.30 10.60 -4.02
C ARG A 68 -11.36 9.21 -4.66
N ARG A 69 -11.24 9.17 -5.99
CA ARG A 69 -11.30 7.98 -6.84
C ARG A 69 -10.61 8.26 -8.17
N LEU A 70 -10.26 7.22 -8.90
CA LEU A 70 -9.89 7.32 -10.32
C LEU A 70 -11.15 7.21 -11.21
N PRO A 71 -11.15 7.79 -12.42
CA PRO A 71 -12.25 7.61 -13.36
C PRO A 71 -12.22 6.20 -13.94
N CYS A 72 -13.37 5.72 -14.40
CA CYS A 72 -13.36 4.61 -15.34
C CYS A 72 -12.79 5.05 -16.68
N SER A 73 -12.23 4.10 -17.42
CA SER A 73 -11.85 4.29 -18.83
C SER A 73 -13.03 4.71 -19.69
N ALA A 74 -12.74 5.44 -20.76
CA ALA A 74 -13.67 5.64 -21.85
C ALA A 74 -13.66 4.42 -22.79
N GLN A 75 -14.74 4.22 -23.52
CA GLN A 75 -14.82 3.19 -24.55
C GLN A 75 -13.96 3.57 -25.76
N GLY A 76 -13.03 2.70 -26.16
CA GLY A 76 -12.14 2.98 -27.29
C GLY A 76 -12.84 3.13 -28.64
N THR A 77 -13.96 2.43 -28.80
CA THR A 77 -14.75 2.32 -30.05
C THR A 77 -15.60 3.54 -30.38
N VAL A 78 -15.71 4.49 -29.45
CA VAL A 78 -16.48 5.73 -29.64
C VAL A 78 -15.63 6.94 -29.30
N ASP A 79 -15.96 8.08 -29.88
CA ASP A 79 -15.23 9.33 -29.65
C ASP A 79 -16.00 10.29 -28.74
N THR A 80 -16.39 9.79 -27.56
CA THR A 80 -17.07 10.61 -26.54
C THR A 80 -16.06 11.25 -25.59
N GLY A 81 -14.99 10.53 -25.23
CA GLY A 81 -14.03 10.97 -24.22
C GLY A 81 -14.56 10.91 -22.79
N ASP A 82 -15.74 10.35 -22.59
CA ASP A 82 -16.40 10.25 -21.28
C ASP A 82 -16.07 8.90 -20.62
N ALA A 83 -15.75 8.95 -19.33
CA ALA A 83 -15.61 7.75 -18.51
C ALA A 83 -16.88 6.90 -18.57
N ALA A 84 -16.71 5.58 -18.66
CA ALA A 84 -17.80 4.63 -18.80
C ALA A 84 -17.77 3.58 -17.67
N PRO A 85 -18.66 3.68 -16.67
CA PRO A 85 -19.62 4.77 -16.44
C PRO A 85 -18.95 6.07 -15.96
N THR A 86 -19.67 7.20 -16.07
CA THR A 86 -19.14 8.53 -15.72
C THR A 86 -19.03 8.72 -14.19
N GLY A 87 -20.00 8.16 -13.47
CA GLY A 87 -20.03 8.18 -12.01
C GLY A 87 -19.00 7.25 -11.37
N ALA A 88 -18.96 7.26 -10.04
CA ALA A 88 -18.22 6.25 -9.29
C ALA A 88 -18.84 4.88 -9.51
N ALA A 89 -18.02 3.86 -9.75
CA ALA A 89 -18.49 2.51 -10.01
C ALA A 89 -17.49 1.47 -9.54
N ALA A 90 -18.02 0.36 -9.01
CA ALA A 90 -17.21 -0.81 -8.70
C ALA A 90 -16.63 -1.41 -9.99
N ALA A 91 -17.41 -1.54 -11.07
CA ALA A 91 -16.91 -2.08 -12.33
C ALA A 91 -17.00 -1.03 -13.45
N CYS A 92 -15.93 -0.90 -14.22
CA CYS A 92 -15.95 -0.12 -15.45
C CYS A 92 -16.58 -0.92 -16.59
N THR A 93 -17.18 -0.22 -17.55
CA THR A 93 -17.80 -0.85 -18.72
C THR A 93 -16.77 -1.53 -19.62
N ASP A 94 -15.55 -0.98 -19.69
CA ASP A 94 -14.46 -1.52 -20.50
C ASP A 94 -13.13 -1.45 -19.74
N SER A 95 -12.70 -2.55 -19.13
CA SER A 95 -11.41 -2.62 -18.41
C SER A 95 -10.18 -2.44 -19.33
N ALA A 96 -10.36 -2.53 -20.65
CA ALA A 96 -9.33 -2.36 -21.68
C ALA A 96 -9.50 -1.05 -22.48
N GLY A 97 -10.22 -0.07 -21.91
CA GLY A 97 -10.56 1.17 -22.60
C GLY A 97 -9.42 2.18 -22.77
N VAL A 98 -9.79 3.41 -23.08
CA VAL A 98 -8.90 4.52 -23.40
C VAL A 98 -9.04 5.66 -22.39
N VAL A 99 -8.13 6.63 -22.46
CA VAL A 99 -8.14 7.82 -21.61
C VAL A 99 -9.48 8.58 -21.74
N PRO A 100 -10.21 8.81 -20.63
CA PRO A 100 -11.46 9.56 -20.64
C PRO A 100 -11.18 11.07 -20.62
N TRP A 101 -10.67 11.59 -21.74
CA TRP A 101 -10.14 12.96 -21.84
C TRP A 101 -11.14 14.05 -21.44
N ARG A 102 -12.42 13.91 -21.80
CA ARG A 102 -13.45 14.90 -21.45
C ARG A 102 -13.72 14.88 -19.95
N THR A 103 -13.81 13.69 -19.35
CA THR A 103 -13.94 13.52 -17.89
C THR A 103 -12.72 14.07 -17.14
N LEU A 104 -11.53 14.00 -17.73
CA LEU A 104 -10.30 14.56 -17.17
C LEU A 104 -10.11 16.06 -17.44
N GLY A 105 -11.03 16.71 -18.16
CA GLY A 105 -10.90 18.11 -18.56
C GLY A 105 -9.73 18.39 -19.51
N LEU A 106 -9.30 17.37 -20.26
CA LEU A 106 -8.25 17.47 -21.26
C LEU A 106 -8.85 17.74 -22.65
N ALA A 107 -8.05 18.36 -23.52
CA ALA A 107 -8.38 18.39 -24.94
C ALA A 107 -8.13 17.00 -25.55
N GLN A 108 -8.87 16.66 -26.62
CA GLN A 108 -8.78 15.33 -27.22
C GLN A 108 -7.37 15.02 -27.71
N GLU A 109 -6.69 15.99 -28.31
CA GLU A 109 -5.34 15.90 -28.84
C GLU A 109 -4.28 15.57 -27.78
N ASP A 110 -4.53 15.92 -26.52
CA ASP A 110 -3.67 15.62 -25.37
C ASP A 110 -3.79 14.15 -24.93
N ALA A 111 -4.87 13.48 -25.32
CA ALA A 111 -5.13 12.07 -25.02
C ALA A 111 -4.87 11.13 -26.22
N LEU A 112 -4.30 11.67 -27.30
CA LEU A 112 -3.72 10.90 -28.39
C LEU A 112 -2.21 10.78 -28.20
N ASP A 113 -1.60 9.66 -28.57
CA ASP A 113 -0.15 9.48 -28.59
C ASP A 113 0.53 10.37 -29.66
N GLY A 114 1.85 10.26 -29.81
CA GLY A 114 2.62 11.01 -30.80
C GLY A 114 2.31 10.63 -32.26
N TRP A 115 1.65 9.49 -32.48
CA TRP A 115 1.22 9.00 -33.78
C TRP A 115 -0.28 9.25 -34.04
N GLY A 116 -0.96 9.96 -33.14
CA GLY A 116 -2.36 10.37 -33.30
C GLY A 116 -3.39 9.29 -32.95
N ARG A 117 -3.04 8.28 -32.14
CA ARG A 117 -3.97 7.21 -31.71
C ARG A 117 -4.29 7.36 -30.23
N LYS A 118 -5.45 6.86 -29.80
CA LYS A 118 -5.90 7.00 -28.41
C LYS A 118 -4.97 6.24 -27.46
N ILE A 119 -4.59 6.90 -26.37
CA ILE A 119 -3.83 6.29 -25.29
C ILE A 119 -4.73 5.30 -24.55
N SER A 120 -4.25 4.07 -24.37
CA SER A 120 -4.92 3.05 -23.57
C SER A 120 -4.77 3.35 -22.09
N TYR A 121 -5.86 3.22 -21.33
CA TYR A 121 -5.90 3.46 -19.88
C TYR A 121 -6.34 2.20 -19.16
N ARG A 122 -5.53 1.76 -18.21
CA ARG A 122 -5.79 0.60 -17.35
C ARG A 122 -5.90 1.11 -15.93
N VAL A 123 -6.99 0.76 -15.26
CA VAL A 123 -7.25 1.16 -13.88
C VAL A 123 -7.66 -0.06 -13.08
N TYR A 124 -7.17 -0.15 -11.84
CA TYR A 124 -7.60 -1.19 -10.94
C TYR A 124 -9.04 -0.88 -10.49
N SER A 125 -10.00 -1.50 -11.18
CA SER A 125 -11.42 -1.46 -10.85
C SER A 125 -11.83 -2.76 -10.14
N GLY A 126 -13.07 -2.83 -9.69
CA GLY A 126 -13.64 -3.91 -8.89
C GLY A 126 -14.31 -3.35 -7.63
N ILE A 127 -14.89 -4.25 -6.84
CA ILE A 127 -15.52 -3.89 -5.56
C ILE A 127 -14.52 -3.29 -4.56
N THR A 128 -13.23 -3.62 -4.68
CA THR A 128 -12.12 -3.02 -3.91
C THR A 128 -11.30 -2.03 -4.73
N GLY A 129 -11.76 -1.69 -5.93
CA GLY A 129 -11.03 -0.90 -6.91
C GLY A 129 -10.92 0.57 -6.56
N TYR A 130 -10.13 1.29 -7.36
CA TYR A 130 -9.92 2.73 -7.26
C TYR A 130 -11.00 3.56 -7.96
N THR A 131 -11.92 2.93 -8.70
CA THR A 131 -12.98 3.61 -9.46
C THR A 131 -14.29 3.81 -8.69
N GLN A 132 -14.42 3.15 -7.54
CA GLN A 132 -15.58 3.27 -6.66
C GLN A 132 -15.56 4.57 -5.82
N VAL A 133 -16.65 4.86 -5.12
CA VAL A 133 -16.72 6.00 -4.19
C VAL A 133 -15.68 5.83 -3.10
N ASN A 134 -14.87 6.87 -2.87
CA ASN A 134 -13.76 6.85 -1.89
C ASN A 134 -12.72 5.73 -2.14
N GLY A 135 -12.74 5.11 -3.33
CA GLY A 135 -11.84 4.00 -3.66
C GLY A 135 -10.37 4.37 -3.55
N PHE A 136 -10.06 5.66 -3.70
CA PHE A 136 -8.72 6.23 -3.68
C PHE A 136 -8.50 7.21 -2.51
N THR A 137 -9.09 6.97 -1.34
CA THR A 137 -8.78 7.77 -0.14
C THR A 137 -8.50 6.89 1.09
N ALA A 138 -7.34 7.14 1.70
CA ALA A 138 -6.92 6.50 2.94
C ALA A 138 -7.14 7.42 4.16
N THR A 139 -7.90 8.51 4.04
CA THR A 139 -8.00 9.51 5.13
C THR A 139 -8.65 8.96 6.40
N ASP A 140 -9.51 7.94 6.27
CA ASP A 140 -10.12 7.27 7.41
C ASP A 140 -9.20 6.21 8.03
N CYS A 141 -8.08 5.88 7.38
CA CYS A 141 -7.07 5.02 7.99
C CYS A 141 -6.32 5.81 9.07
N ASN A 142 -5.85 5.08 10.07
CA ASN A 142 -5.13 5.62 11.22
C ASN A 142 -3.63 5.37 11.10
N ALA A 143 -2.88 6.46 11.07
CA ALA A 143 -1.42 6.47 11.02
C ALA A 143 -0.76 6.29 12.39
N ASP A 144 -1.54 6.36 13.49
CA ASP A 144 -1.03 6.18 14.86
C ASP A 144 -1.08 4.71 15.32
N ILE A 145 -1.73 3.82 14.57
CA ILE A 145 -1.78 2.38 14.86
C ILE A 145 -0.84 1.61 13.91
N ALA A 146 -0.10 0.65 14.46
CA ALA A 146 0.80 -0.20 13.67
C ALA A 146 0.13 -1.49 13.15
N VAL A 147 -1.04 -1.84 13.71
CA VAL A 147 -1.82 -3.04 13.35
C VAL A 147 -3.29 -2.64 13.32
N SER A 148 -4.03 -3.20 12.36
CA SER A 148 -5.48 -3.00 12.27
C SER A 148 -6.18 -3.56 13.49
N MET A 149 -7.03 -2.73 14.07
CA MET A 149 -7.96 -3.05 15.15
C MET A 149 -9.36 -3.30 14.61
N GLY A 150 -9.49 -3.65 13.32
CA GLY A 150 -10.76 -4.02 12.72
C GLY A 150 -10.73 -4.39 11.25
N ALA A 151 -11.85 -4.96 10.80
CA ALA A 151 -12.06 -5.23 9.40
C ALA A 151 -12.20 -3.91 8.63
N LEU A 152 -11.73 -3.92 7.38
CA LEU A 152 -12.04 -2.85 6.44
C LEU A 152 -13.56 -2.71 6.28
N ALA A 153 -14.02 -1.50 6.01
CA ALA A 153 -15.39 -1.24 5.61
C ALA A 153 -15.69 -1.88 4.24
N ALA A 154 -16.99 -1.90 3.89
CA ALA A 154 -17.45 -2.38 2.59
C ALA A 154 -16.67 -1.73 1.44
N GLY A 155 -16.33 -2.52 0.44
CA GLY A 155 -15.49 -2.08 -0.69
C GLY A 155 -13.99 -2.00 -0.37
N GLY A 156 -13.52 -2.57 0.74
CA GLY A 156 -12.11 -2.57 1.11
C GLY A 156 -11.60 -1.16 1.43
N LEU A 157 -12.45 -0.34 2.06
CA LEU A 157 -12.14 1.02 2.49
C LEU A 157 -11.73 1.02 3.97
N CYS A 158 -10.98 2.04 4.39
CA CYS A 158 -10.73 2.20 5.82
C CYS A 158 -12.03 2.50 6.57
N ASN A 159 -12.16 1.87 7.74
CA ASN A 159 -13.31 2.04 8.61
C ASN A 159 -13.35 3.47 9.15
N THR A 160 -14.54 4.07 9.21
CA THR A 160 -14.76 5.42 9.76
C THR A 160 -14.50 5.51 11.27
N GLY A 161 -14.39 4.37 11.95
CA GLY A 161 -13.88 4.27 13.32
C GLY A 161 -12.35 4.32 13.42
N HIS A 162 -11.62 4.52 12.31
CA HIS A 162 -10.17 4.72 12.29
C HIS A 162 -9.37 3.54 12.90
N THR A 163 -9.87 2.32 12.66
CA THR A 163 -9.30 1.06 13.16
C THR A 163 -8.34 0.40 12.17
N ASN A 164 -8.16 0.93 10.96
CA ASN A 164 -7.32 0.33 9.93
C ASN A 164 -6.04 1.12 9.68
N THR A 165 -4.95 0.42 9.38
CA THR A 165 -3.69 1.00 8.92
C THR A 165 -3.77 1.37 7.44
N ALA A 166 -2.83 2.19 6.96
CA ALA A 166 -2.65 2.43 5.52
C ALA A 166 -2.30 1.14 4.75
N GLY A 167 -1.62 0.19 5.40
CA GLY A 167 -1.27 -1.11 4.82
C GLY A 167 -2.51 -1.93 4.49
N ASP A 168 -3.52 -1.91 5.36
CA ASP A 168 -4.77 -2.66 5.13
C ASP A 168 -5.52 -2.14 3.92
N PHE A 169 -5.61 -0.82 3.78
CA PHE A 169 -6.27 -0.19 2.64
C PHE A 169 -5.63 -0.55 1.30
N THR A 170 -4.32 -0.75 1.30
CA THR A 170 -3.51 -0.99 0.10
C THR A 170 -3.25 -2.47 -0.17
N ALA A 171 -3.51 -3.34 0.80
CA ALA A 171 -3.31 -4.77 0.70
C ALA A 171 -4.18 -5.40 -0.40
N GLY A 172 -3.54 -6.13 -1.32
CA GLY A 172 -4.23 -6.84 -2.41
C GLY A 172 -4.84 -5.93 -3.49
N LYS A 173 -4.68 -4.60 -3.39
CA LYS A 173 -5.11 -3.67 -4.42
C LYS A 173 -4.05 -3.49 -5.51
N GLY A 174 -4.50 -3.00 -6.66
CA GLY A 174 -3.68 -2.79 -7.84
C GLY A 174 -3.45 -4.05 -8.67
N PHE A 175 -2.79 -3.87 -9.79
CA PHE A 175 -2.42 -4.96 -10.70
C PHE A 175 -0.90 -5.00 -10.90
N PRO A 176 -0.34 -6.13 -11.37
CA PRO A 176 1.09 -6.22 -11.64
C PRO A 176 1.48 -5.51 -12.94
N VAL A 177 2.63 -4.84 -12.92
CA VAL A 177 3.36 -4.38 -14.12
C VAL A 177 4.76 -4.95 -14.06
N ASN A 178 5.20 -5.62 -15.13
CA ASN A 178 6.57 -6.06 -15.27
C ASN A 178 7.39 -4.92 -15.89
N ASP A 179 8.20 -4.28 -15.05
CA ASP A 179 9.09 -3.19 -15.43
C ASP A 179 10.50 -3.73 -15.64
N GLN A 180 10.84 -4.00 -16.91
CA GLN A 180 12.16 -4.47 -17.33
C GLN A 180 12.64 -5.71 -16.56
N GLY A 181 11.74 -6.68 -16.34
CA GLY A 181 12.00 -7.91 -15.59
C GLY A 181 11.64 -7.83 -14.10
N THR A 182 11.40 -6.63 -13.55
CA THR A 182 10.98 -6.44 -12.16
C THR A 182 9.47 -6.32 -12.07
N VAL A 183 8.81 -7.27 -11.40
CA VAL A 183 7.36 -7.19 -11.16
C VAL A 183 7.05 -6.17 -10.07
N ARG A 184 6.36 -5.11 -10.45
CA ARG A 184 5.79 -4.09 -9.56
C ARG A 184 4.34 -4.43 -9.29
N THR A 185 3.99 -4.64 -8.02
CA THR A 185 2.61 -4.86 -7.57
C THR A 185 2.02 -3.56 -7.00
N GLY A 186 0.70 -3.50 -6.84
CA GLY A 186 0.05 -2.30 -6.30
C GLY A 186 -0.01 -1.13 -7.28
N VAL A 187 -0.01 -1.40 -8.60
CA VAL A 187 -0.18 -0.34 -9.61
C VAL A 187 -1.64 0.10 -9.63
N ALA A 188 -1.87 1.41 -9.44
CA ALA A 188 -3.21 2.00 -9.44
C ALA A 188 -3.75 2.20 -10.85
N PHE A 189 -2.89 2.70 -11.74
CA PHE A 189 -3.19 2.81 -13.16
C PHE A 189 -1.95 2.68 -14.04
N ALA A 190 -2.19 2.35 -15.31
CA ALA A 190 -1.20 2.37 -16.39
C ALA A 190 -1.77 3.07 -17.63
N LEU A 191 -0.91 3.81 -18.31
CA LEU A 191 -1.15 4.49 -19.57
C LEU A 191 -0.23 3.87 -20.62
N ILE A 192 -0.79 3.48 -21.74
CA ILE A 192 -0.10 2.70 -22.77
C ILE A 192 -0.29 3.40 -24.11
N SER A 193 0.82 3.81 -24.72
CA SER A 193 0.90 4.09 -26.15
C SER A 193 1.42 2.85 -26.85
N HIS A 194 0.75 2.41 -27.91
CA HIS A 194 1.10 1.18 -28.63
C HIS A 194 2.21 1.36 -29.67
N GLY A 195 3.17 2.25 -29.38
CA GLY A 195 4.39 2.43 -30.18
C GLY A 195 4.22 2.82 -31.64
N ALA A 196 5.28 2.80 -32.44
CA ALA A 196 5.20 3.19 -33.85
C ALA A 196 4.21 2.33 -34.66
N THR A 197 4.12 1.03 -34.36
CA THR A 197 3.23 0.08 -35.05
C THR A 197 1.76 0.31 -34.74
N GLY A 198 1.44 0.72 -33.52
CA GLY A 198 0.07 0.99 -33.07
C GLY A 198 -0.77 -0.24 -32.82
N PHE A 199 -0.17 -1.42 -32.76
CA PHE A 199 -0.94 -2.66 -32.68
C PHE A 199 -1.79 -2.68 -31.40
N GLY A 200 -3.10 -2.91 -31.56
CA GLY A 200 -4.07 -2.86 -30.47
C GLY A 200 -4.57 -1.47 -30.06
N ALA A 201 -4.01 -0.38 -30.60
CA ALA A 201 -4.47 0.99 -30.35
C ALA A 201 -5.85 1.27 -30.97
N TYR A 202 -6.60 2.20 -30.37
CA TYR A 202 -7.79 2.75 -30.98
C TYR A 202 -7.46 4.03 -31.76
N LEU A 203 -8.01 4.14 -32.97
CA LEU A 203 -8.01 5.35 -33.76
C LEU A 203 -8.96 6.39 -33.15
N PRO A 204 -8.76 7.70 -33.41
CA PRO A 204 -9.62 8.76 -32.88
C PRO A 204 -11.12 8.49 -33.11
N GLN A 205 -11.48 8.00 -34.29
CA GLN A 205 -12.88 7.75 -34.68
C GLN A 205 -13.44 6.40 -34.20
N GLY A 206 -12.67 5.59 -33.46
CA GLY A 206 -13.16 4.36 -32.82
C GLY A 206 -12.77 3.03 -33.48
N GLY A 207 -12.14 3.04 -34.66
CA GLY A 207 -11.54 1.84 -35.24
C GLY A 207 -10.39 1.32 -34.38
N ARG A 208 -10.25 0.00 -34.23
CA ARG A 208 -9.12 -0.58 -33.49
C ARG A 208 -8.09 -1.16 -34.46
N MET A 209 -6.83 -0.82 -34.25
CA MET A 209 -5.70 -1.45 -34.92
C MET A 209 -5.64 -2.94 -34.55
N THR A 210 -5.12 -3.76 -35.46
CA THR A 210 -4.94 -5.20 -35.24
C THR A 210 -4.15 -5.44 -33.95
N VAL A 211 -4.64 -6.35 -33.11
CA VAL A 211 -3.95 -6.77 -31.88
C VAL A 211 -2.81 -7.73 -32.27
N PRO A 212 -1.63 -7.66 -31.64
CA PRO A 212 -0.53 -8.58 -31.94
C PRO A 212 -0.96 -10.04 -31.69
N THR A 213 -0.86 -10.89 -32.71
CA THR A 213 -1.29 -12.30 -32.66
C THR A 213 -0.19 -13.25 -32.17
N GLY A 214 1.07 -12.82 -32.17
CA GLY A 214 2.22 -13.63 -31.75
C GLY A 214 2.33 -13.84 -30.22
N GLY A 215 1.44 -13.21 -29.43
CA GLY A 215 1.59 -13.15 -27.98
C GLY A 215 2.69 -12.16 -27.58
N GLY A 216 3.33 -12.39 -26.43
CA GLY A 216 4.42 -11.54 -25.95
C GLY A 216 3.97 -10.29 -25.20
N GLN A 217 4.92 -9.37 -25.04
CA GLN A 217 4.76 -8.20 -24.17
C GLN A 217 3.79 -7.17 -24.75
N GLU A 218 3.85 -6.88 -26.05
CA GLU A 218 2.90 -5.99 -26.74
C GLU A 218 1.47 -6.51 -26.73
N SER A 219 1.29 -7.82 -26.97
CA SER A 219 -0.03 -8.43 -26.93
C SER A 219 -0.68 -8.28 -25.55
N SER A 220 0.11 -8.36 -24.48
CA SER A 220 -0.36 -8.15 -23.10
C SER A 220 -0.79 -6.68 -22.86
N ASN A 221 -0.03 -5.72 -23.38
CA ASN A 221 -0.37 -4.30 -23.33
C ASN A 221 -1.65 -3.97 -24.15
N ALA A 222 -1.88 -4.70 -25.24
CA ALA A 222 -3.07 -4.58 -26.07
C ALA A 222 -4.33 -5.20 -25.46
N THR A 223 -4.26 -6.34 -24.75
CA THR A 223 -5.45 -7.16 -24.43
C THR A 223 -6.16 -6.84 -23.11
N GLY A 224 -5.70 -5.84 -22.36
CA GLY A 224 -6.40 -5.34 -21.16
C GLY A 224 -6.41 -6.30 -19.97
N THR A 225 -5.57 -7.32 -20.00
CA THR A 225 -5.36 -8.27 -18.90
C THR A 225 -3.93 -8.11 -18.39
N ALA A 226 -3.79 -7.84 -17.09
CA ALA A 226 -2.47 -7.73 -16.46
C ALA A 226 -1.78 -9.12 -16.38
N PRO A 227 -0.43 -9.20 -16.36
CA PRO A 227 0.51 -8.09 -16.23
C PRO A 227 0.69 -7.26 -17.50
N TYR A 228 0.93 -5.96 -17.32
CA TYR A 228 1.41 -5.08 -18.40
C TYR A 228 2.93 -4.97 -18.36
N PHE A 229 3.54 -4.57 -19.46
CA PHE A 229 5.00 -4.61 -19.63
C PHE A 229 5.57 -3.23 -19.97
N VAL A 230 6.64 -2.88 -19.26
CA VAL A 230 7.60 -1.84 -19.67
C VAL A 230 8.86 -2.57 -20.10
N ALA A 231 9.26 -2.40 -21.35
CA ALA A 231 10.47 -3.01 -21.88
C ALA A 231 11.20 -2.04 -22.82
N SER A 232 12.44 -2.37 -23.13
CA SER A 232 13.19 -1.68 -24.18
C SER A 232 12.58 -1.98 -25.54
N HIS A 233 12.67 -1.02 -26.46
CA HIS A 233 12.30 -1.24 -27.84
C HIS A 233 13.07 -2.43 -28.42
N SER A 234 12.35 -3.26 -29.19
CA SER A 234 12.96 -4.35 -29.95
C SER A 234 14.00 -3.82 -30.94
N ALA A 235 14.97 -4.67 -31.30
CA ALA A 235 16.00 -4.29 -32.26
C ALA A 235 15.40 -3.98 -33.64
N ALA A 236 16.05 -3.08 -34.38
CA ALA A 236 15.62 -2.76 -35.74
C ALA A 236 15.55 -4.03 -36.61
N GLY A 237 14.41 -4.24 -37.27
CA GLY A 237 14.17 -5.39 -38.15
C GLY A 237 13.37 -6.53 -37.51
N VAL A 238 13.09 -6.49 -36.20
CA VAL A 238 12.10 -7.39 -35.59
C VAL A 238 10.71 -7.05 -36.15
N PRO A 239 10.01 -7.98 -36.84
CA PRO A 239 8.72 -7.69 -37.46
C PRO A 239 7.64 -7.39 -36.41
N PRO A 240 6.70 -6.46 -36.66
CA PRO A 240 5.60 -6.13 -35.74
C PRO A 240 4.71 -7.29 -35.28
N ALA A 241 4.69 -8.39 -36.02
CA ALA A 241 3.90 -9.57 -35.67
C ALA A 241 4.65 -10.58 -34.78
N ASP A 242 5.96 -10.38 -34.57
CA ASP A 242 6.80 -11.26 -33.77
C ASP A 242 6.53 -11.08 -32.27
N SER A 243 6.51 -12.18 -31.52
CA SER A 243 6.31 -12.16 -30.05
C SER A 243 7.39 -11.37 -29.27
N THR A 244 8.53 -11.13 -29.90
CA THR A 244 9.66 -10.35 -29.36
C THR A 244 9.65 -8.89 -29.81
N HIS A 245 8.69 -8.49 -30.65
CA HIS A 245 8.48 -7.09 -30.96
C HIS A 245 8.02 -6.35 -29.71
N PHE A 246 8.54 -5.14 -29.54
CA PHE A 246 8.14 -4.22 -28.49
C PHE A 246 8.45 -2.81 -28.95
N ASP A 247 7.43 -1.98 -29.13
CA ASP A 247 7.58 -0.55 -29.31
C ASP A 247 6.65 0.30 -28.43
N ASP A 248 5.96 -0.34 -27.49
CA ASP A 248 5.07 0.35 -26.57
C ASP A 248 5.79 1.32 -25.63
N VAL A 249 5.15 2.45 -25.37
CA VAL A 249 5.55 3.39 -24.31
C VAL A 249 4.53 3.31 -23.18
N VAL A 250 4.95 2.77 -22.04
CA VAL A 250 4.10 2.55 -20.88
C VAL A 250 4.55 3.41 -19.72
N VAL A 251 3.60 4.13 -19.12
CA VAL A 251 3.77 4.89 -17.87
C VAL A 251 2.74 4.36 -16.88
N TYR A 252 3.16 4.07 -15.66
CA TYR A 252 2.28 3.59 -14.61
C TYR A 252 2.50 4.35 -13.32
N LYS A 253 1.54 4.22 -12.39
CA LYS A 253 1.67 4.81 -11.05
C LYS A 253 1.29 3.84 -9.96
N LEU A 254 2.17 3.70 -8.98
CA LEU A 254 1.93 2.88 -7.80
C LEU A 254 0.91 3.56 -6.89
N GLN A 255 0.14 2.74 -6.17
CA GLN A 255 -0.86 3.21 -5.23
C GLN A 255 -0.25 4.08 -4.12
N ASN A 256 0.91 3.71 -3.57
CA ASN A 256 1.56 4.49 -2.51
C ASN A 256 2.01 5.86 -3.02
N ASP A 257 2.59 5.92 -4.23
CA ASP A 257 3.01 7.18 -4.85
C ASP A 257 1.81 8.08 -5.13
N LEU A 258 0.73 7.51 -5.67
CA LEU A 258 -0.47 8.28 -5.99
C LEU A 258 -1.19 8.77 -4.71
N VAL A 259 -1.25 7.97 -3.65
CA VAL A 259 -1.84 8.39 -2.37
C VAL A 259 -1.01 9.53 -1.76
N ASN A 260 0.32 9.47 -1.86
CA ASN A 260 1.22 10.53 -1.42
C ASN A 260 1.03 11.82 -2.23
N ASP A 261 0.99 11.74 -3.55
CA ASP A 261 0.85 12.91 -4.43
C ASP A 261 -0.50 13.61 -4.28
N THR A 262 -1.56 12.85 -3.96
CA THR A 262 -2.90 13.39 -3.73
C THR A 262 -3.11 13.89 -2.30
N ARG A 263 -2.18 13.61 -1.37
CA ARG A 263 -2.34 13.82 0.08
C ARG A 263 -3.58 13.16 0.68
N LEU A 264 -4.14 12.15 0.01
CA LEU A 264 -5.24 11.33 0.52
C LEU A 264 -4.71 10.17 1.37
N ILE A 265 -3.64 10.44 2.14
CA ILE A 265 -2.94 9.51 3.03
C ILE A 265 -3.73 9.25 4.32
N ALA A 266 -3.33 8.20 5.04
CA ALA A 266 -3.75 7.96 6.42
C ALA A 266 -3.47 9.18 7.31
N ARG A 267 -4.38 9.43 8.25
CA ARG A 267 -4.29 10.55 9.18
C ARG A 267 -4.02 10.07 10.59
N LYS A 268 -3.47 10.96 11.40
CA LYS A 268 -3.35 10.74 12.84
C LYS A 268 -4.72 10.96 13.48
N TRP A 269 -5.31 9.88 13.99
CA TRP A 269 -6.61 9.89 14.67
C TRP A 269 -6.48 9.63 16.18
N GLY A 270 -5.25 9.47 16.68
CA GLY A 270 -4.98 9.07 18.06
C GLY A 270 -5.17 7.57 18.29
N ALA A 271 -5.22 7.17 19.55
CA ALA A 271 -5.64 5.81 19.91
C ALA A 271 -7.04 5.54 19.33
N SER A 272 -7.25 4.34 18.79
CA SER A 272 -8.55 3.96 18.21
C SER A 272 -9.69 4.22 19.20
N PRO A 273 -10.86 4.73 18.76
CA PRO A 273 -12.07 4.76 19.58
C PRO A 273 -12.26 3.40 20.24
N GLY A 274 -12.43 3.41 21.56
CA GLY A 274 -12.57 2.21 22.35
C GLY A 274 -11.27 1.53 22.81
N THR A 275 -10.09 2.07 22.53
CA THR A 275 -8.85 1.69 23.23
C THR A 275 -8.71 2.50 24.52
N LEU A 276 -8.70 1.81 25.67
CA LEU A 276 -8.59 2.42 27.00
C LEU A 276 -7.15 2.65 27.41
N ALA A 277 -6.29 1.68 27.11
CA ALA A 277 -4.87 1.72 27.46
C ALA A 277 -4.07 0.96 26.41
N SER A 278 -2.88 1.44 26.08
CA SER A 278 -1.92 0.75 25.22
C SER A 278 -0.51 1.08 25.69
N GLN A 279 0.26 0.06 26.07
CA GLN A 279 1.57 0.26 26.65
C GLN A 279 2.54 -0.84 26.21
N SER A 280 3.70 -0.45 25.67
CA SER A 280 4.85 -1.34 25.51
C SER A 280 5.76 -1.26 26.73
N PHE A 281 6.39 -2.36 27.09
CA PHE A 281 7.28 -2.47 28.25
C PHE A 281 8.74 -2.67 27.81
N THR A 282 9.16 -1.93 26.78
CA THR A 282 10.55 -1.90 26.36
C THR A 282 11.41 -1.25 27.43
N ARG A 283 12.71 -1.57 27.44
CA ARG A 283 13.66 -0.97 28.38
C ARG A 283 13.65 0.55 28.28
N ALA A 284 13.63 1.08 27.06
CA ALA A 284 13.59 2.51 26.82
C ALA A 284 12.34 3.18 27.43
N VAL A 285 11.17 2.52 27.37
CA VAL A 285 9.95 3.04 27.98
C VAL A 285 10.04 3.01 29.50
N LEU A 286 10.50 1.91 30.08
CA LEU A 286 10.60 1.76 31.54
C LEU A 286 11.65 2.72 32.13
N ASP A 287 12.79 2.91 31.45
CA ASP A 287 13.84 3.85 31.87
C ASP A 287 13.39 5.32 31.75
N ALA A 288 12.38 5.62 30.93
CA ALA A 288 11.81 6.96 30.80
C ALA A 288 10.79 7.30 31.91
N LEU A 289 10.37 6.33 32.72
CA LEU A 289 9.43 6.57 33.82
C LEU A 289 10.12 7.30 34.98
N PRO A 290 9.50 8.37 35.53
CA PRO A 290 10.11 9.13 36.62
C PRO A 290 10.34 8.27 37.87
N GLY A 291 11.54 8.36 38.45
CA GLY A 291 11.87 7.73 39.73
C GLY A 291 12.18 6.24 39.67
N LEU A 292 12.18 5.61 38.49
CA LEU A 292 12.65 4.24 38.31
C LEU A 292 14.17 4.20 38.04
N PRO A 293 14.90 3.22 38.60
CA PRO A 293 16.30 3.02 38.28
C PRO A 293 16.44 2.43 36.86
N GLY A 294 17.46 2.88 36.12
CA GLY A 294 17.82 2.32 34.80
C GLY A 294 18.52 0.96 34.89
N SER A 295 17.92 0.01 35.62
CA SER A 295 18.48 -1.31 35.91
C SER A 295 17.44 -2.42 35.69
N ASN A 296 17.87 -3.68 35.71
CA ASN A 296 16.95 -4.82 35.55
C ASN A 296 15.94 -4.93 36.69
N ASN A 297 16.23 -4.36 37.85
CA ASN A 297 15.35 -4.32 39.01
C ASN A 297 14.84 -2.90 39.17
N LEU A 298 13.53 -2.70 39.05
CA LEU A 298 12.91 -1.37 39.05
C LEU A 298 12.75 -0.80 40.46
N GLY A 299 13.20 -1.52 41.50
CA GLY A 299 13.21 -1.04 42.89
C GLY A 299 11.83 -0.90 43.54
N THR A 300 10.75 -1.19 42.81
CA THR A 300 9.37 -1.07 43.23
C THR A 300 8.59 -2.34 42.92
N ASN A 301 7.56 -2.65 43.69
CA ASN A 301 6.64 -3.75 43.42
C ASN A 301 5.39 -3.30 42.62
N ALA A 302 5.21 -2.00 42.39
CA ALA A 302 4.09 -1.45 41.64
C ALA A 302 4.51 -0.24 40.79
N ILE A 303 3.95 -0.14 39.58
CA ILE A 303 4.12 0.99 38.66
C ILE A 303 2.74 1.39 38.13
N ASP A 304 2.43 2.67 38.22
CA ASP A 304 1.21 3.27 37.69
C ASP A 304 1.47 3.88 36.30
N PHE A 305 0.64 3.48 35.33
CA PHE A 305 0.67 3.96 33.94
C PHE A 305 -0.52 4.90 33.65
N GLY A 306 -1.23 5.37 34.68
CA GLY A 306 -2.37 6.27 34.60
C GLY A 306 -3.69 5.53 34.36
N ALA A 307 -3.80 4.79 33.25
CA ALA A 307 -5.02 4.01 32.93
C ALA A 307 -5.06 2.64 33.63
N PHE A 308 -3.92 2.19 34.15
CA PHE A 308 -3.80 0.95 34.88
C PHE A 308 -2.51 0.95 35.73
N THR A 309 -2.50 0.13 36.77
CA THR A 309 -1.32 -0.15 37.60
C THR A 309 -0.90 -1.62 37.41
N ILE A 310 0.40 -1.85 37.25
CA ILE A 310 1.00 -3.20 37.33
C ILE A 310 1.59 -3.39 38.72
N THR A 311 1.33 -4.54 39.33
CA THR A 311 1.90 -4.95 40.61
C THR A 311 2.45 -6.36 40.54
N ALA A 312 3.56 -6.63 41.24
CA ALA A 312 4.03 -7.99 41.44
C ALA A 312 2.97 -8.79 42.21
N GLY A 313 2.50 -9.89 41.65
CA GLY A 313 1.42 -10.70 42.22
C GLY A 313 1.82 -11.51 43.46
N ILE A 314 3.11 -11.49 43.83
CA ILE A 314 3.65 -12.13 45.02
C ILE A 314 4.48 -11.15 45.86
N SER A 315 4.45 -11.33 47.18
CA SER A 315 5.20 -10.50 48.13
C SER A 315 6.72 -10.72 48.03
N GLY A 316 7.50 -9.68 48.37
CA GLY A 316 8.96 -9.77 48.42
C GLY A 316 9.66 -9.70 47.06
N ARG A 317 8.95 -9.19 46.04
CA ARG A 317 9.48 -9.00 44.70
C ARG A 317 9.28 -7.59 44.19
N ASN A 318 10.24 -7.17 43.40
CA ASN A 318 10.16 -5.96 42.61
C ASN A 318 9.73 -6.32 41.18
N LEU A 319 9.17 -5.35 40.48
CA LEU A 319 9.02 -5.39 39.03
C LEU A 319 10.41 -5.31 38.39
N SER A 320 10.57 -6.01 37.28
CA SER A 320 11.83 -6.11 36.56
C SER A 320 11.71 -5.52 35.16
N SER A 321 12.82 -5.01 34.62
CA SER A 321 12.95 -4.72 33.19
C SER A 321 13.87 -5.77 32.55
N GLY A 322 13.26 -6.70 31.81
CA GLY A 322 13.95 -7.79 31.15
C GLY A 322 14.37 -7.42 29.72
N VAL A 323 15.61 -7.76 29.37
CA VAL A 323 16.16 -7.68 28.01
C VAL A 323 16.76 -9.04 27.68
N LEU A 324 16.07 -9.80 26.84
CA LEU A 324 16.44 -11.15 26.43
C LEU A 324 16.68 -11.17 24.92
N ALA A 325 17.32 -12.23 24.42
CA ALA A 325 17.47 -12.45 22.97
C ALA A 325 16.11 -12.52 22.24
N THR A 326 15.05 -12.76 23.01
CA THR A 326 13.70 -13.12 22.61
C THR A 326 12.77 -11.91 22.61
N GLY A 327 13.19 -10.82 23.25
CA GLY A 327 12.46 -9.57 23.36
C GLY A 327 12.73 -8.86 24.67
N GLU A 328 12.02 -7.75 24.86
CA GLU A 328 12.03 -6.98 26.09
C GLU A 328 10.66 -7.05 26.75
N GLY A 329 10.62 -6.83 28.05
CA GLY A 329 9.35 -6.77 28.76
C GLY A 329 9.50 -6.53 30.26
N ILE A 330 8.34 -6.51 30.93
CA ILE A 330 8.23 -6.42 32.38
C ILE A 330 7.96 -7.80 32.98
N GLY A 331 8.62 -8.10 34.09
CA GLY A 331 8.40 -9.32 34.87
C GLY A 331 8.54 -9.06 36.36
N THR A 332 9.06 -10.04 37.10
CA THR A 332 9.44 -9.83 38.50
C THR A 332 10.87 -10.25 38.77
N ILE A 333 11.46 -9.70 39.82
CA ILE A 333 12.79 -10.05 40.31
C ILE A 333 12.80 -9.95 41.83
N LEU A 334 13.66 -10.73 42.49
CA LEU A 334 13.87 -10.59 43.94
C LEU A 334 14.36 -9.17 44.29
N THR A 335 14.01 -8.66 45.47
CA THR A 335 14.30 -7.28 45.88
C THR A 335 15.79 -6.88 45.80
N GLY A 336 16.72 -7.84 45.86
CA GLY A 336 18.17 -7.63 45.64
C GLY A 336 18.74 -8.22 44.35
N GLY A 337 17.91 -8.74 43.45
CA GLY A 337 18.36 -9.36 42.19
C GLY A 337 18.81 -8.32 41.17
N THR A 338 19.81 -8.67 40.36
CA THR A 338 20.44 -7.76 39.38
C THR A 338 20.64 -8.37 37.99
N THR A 339 20.57 -9.70 37.86
CA THR A 339 20.86 -10.41 36.60
C THR A 339 19.66 -10.39 35.66
N SER A 340 19.91 -10.22 34.35
CA SER A 340 18.86 -10.20 33.31
C SER A 340 18.14 -11.53 33.19
N SER A 341 18.82 -12.66 33.42
CA SER A 341 18.23 -14.01 33.43
C SER A 341 17.22 -14.25 34.55
N ALA A 342 17.14 -13.37 35.55
CA ALA A 342 16.22 -13.46 36.68
C ALA A 342 15.06 -12.47 36.59
N THR A 343 14.82 -11.90 35.40
CA THR A 343 13.79 -10.87 35.19
C THR A 343 12.45 -11.44 34.74
N THR A 344 12.40 -12.70 34.30
CA THR A 344 11.18 -13.36 33.83
C THR A 344 10.25 -13.70 35.00
N LEU A 345 8.97 -13.87 34.70
CA LEU A 345 8.04 -14.58 35.57
C LEU A 345 8.29 -16.07 35.42
N SER A 346 8.37 -16.81 36.53
CA SER A 346 8.54 -18.27 36.55
C SER A 346 7.39 -18.99 37.25
N SER A 347 6.88 -20.04 36.60
CA SER A 347 5.86 -20.91 37.20
C SER A 347 6.38 -21.72 38.39
N SER A 348 7.70 -21.99 38.48
CA SER A 348 8.30 -22.73 39.61
C SER A 348 8.31 -21.91 40.91
N ALA A 349 8.25 -20.59 40.79
CA ALA A 349 8.21 -19.65 41.91
C ALA A 349 6.81 -19.06 42.14
N ASN A 350 5.79 -19.56 41.42
CA ASN A 350 4.42 -19.05 41.44
C ASN A 350 4.33 -17.54 41.22
N GLU A 351 5.18 -17.01 40.34
CA GLU A 351 5.25 -15.58 40.03
C GLU A 351 4.08 -15.16 39.13
N SER A 352 3.64 -13.92 39.28
CA SER A 352 2.58 -13.35 38.45
C SER A 352 2.66 -11.83 38.43
N LEU A 353 2.01 -11.23 37.44
CA LEU A 353 1.73 -9.80 37.39
C LEU A 353 0.23 -9.57 37.56
N ARG A 354 -0.11 -8.59 38.38
CA ARG A 354 -1.47 -8.09 38.56
C ARG A 354 -1.60 -6.77 37.82
N ILE A 355 -2.57 -6.69 36.91
CA ILE A 355 -2.89 -5.49 36.14
C ILE A 355 -4.27 -5.02 36.59
N THR A 356 -4.34 -3.84 37.20
CA THR A 356 -5.58 -3.25 37.71
C THR A 356 -5.89 -1.97 36.95
N PHE A 357 -7.08 -1.85 36.37
CA PHE A 357 -7.49 -0.73 35.53
C PHE A 357 -8.16 0.38 36.33
N ASP A 358 -7.89 1.63 35.94
CA ASP A 358 -8.50 2.82 36.52
C ASP A 358 -9.00 3.75 35.40
N PRO A 359 -10.30 4.10 35.37
CA PRO A 359 -11.36 3.64 36.26
C PRO A 359 -11.73 2.16 36.06
N PRO A 360 -12.22 1.47 37.11
CA PRO A 360 -12.54 0.06 37.06
C PRO A 360 -13.73 -0.23 36.11
N GLY A 361 -13.79 -1.45 35.60
CA GLY A 361 -14.95 -1.99 34.89
C GLY A 361 -15.11 -1.52 33.45
N GLN A 362 -14.13 -0.80 32.90
CA GLN A 362 -14.19 -0.31 31.52
C GLN A 362 -13.72 -1.34 30.47
N PRO A 363 -12.60 -2.07 30.65
CA PRO A 363 -12.13 -3.02 29.66
C PRO A 363 -13.12 -4.17 29.41
N ARG A 364 -13.43 -4.44 28.15
CA ARG A 364 -14.19 -5.61 27.67
C ARG A 364 -13.26 -6.69 27.12
N SER A 365 -12.12 -6.31 26.54
CA SER A 365 -11.14 -7.23 25.96
C SER A 365 -9.70 -6.77 26.23
N LEU A 366 -8.76 -7.71 26.16
CA LEU A 366 -7.33 -7.47 26.41
C LEU A 366 -6.47 -8.04 25.28
N GLY A 367 -5.72 -7.18 24.61
CA GLY A 367 -4.56 -7.54 23.81
C GLY A 367 -3.32 -7.67 24.69
N ILE A 368 -2.57 -8.75 24.58
CA ILE A 368 -1.36 -8.93 25.36
C ILE A 368 -0.25 -9.59 24.54
N MET A 369 0.93 -8.99 24.60
CA MET A 369 2.14 -9.53 23.99
C MET A 369 3.02 -10.14 25.08
N ILE A 370 3.25 -11.43 24.98
CA ILE A 370 4.16 -12.18 25.84
C ILE A 370 5.47 -12.39 25.09
N THR A 371 6.60 -12.21 25.77
CA THR A 371 7.93 -12.58 25.28
C THR A 371 8.50 -13.71 26.14
N ASP A 372 9.52 -14.39 25.62
CA ASP A 372 10.16 -15.54 26.26
C ASP A 372 9.30 -16.81 26.40
N LEU A 373 8.20 -16.90 25.63
CA LEU A 373 7.28 -18.05 25.68
C LEU A 373 7.46 -18.93 24.42
N SER A 374 7.78 -20.21 24.61
CA SER A 374 8.26 -21.13 23.58
C SER A 374 7.55 -22.49 23.55
N ARG A 375 7.55 -23.14 22.37
CA ARG A 375 7.31 -24.59 22.25
C ARG A 375 8.63 -25.35 22.37
N LEU A 376 8.77 -26.14 23.44
CA LEU A 376 10.00 -26.88 23.75
C LEU A 376 10.12 -28.19 22.97
N SER A 377 9.00 -28.85 22.68
CA SER A 377 8.95 -30.05 21.85
C SER A 377 7.57 -30.24 21.19
N ALA A 378 7.39 -31.33 20.42
CA ALA A 378 6.10 -31.66 19.83
C ALA A 378 4.97 -31.84 20.88
N SER A 379 5.29 -32.30 22.09
CA SER A 379 4.31 -32.56 23.15
C SER A 379 4.42 -31.62 24.35
N ASN A 380 5.50 -30.84 24.46
CA ASN A 380 5.80 -29.99 25.61
C ASN A 380 5.86 -28.52 25.20
N SER A 381 4.90 -27.73 25.67
CA SER A 381 4.84 -26.29 25.43
C SER A 381 4.68 -25.51 26.73
N GLU A 382 5.24 -24.30 26.72
CA GLU A 382 5.01 -23.35 27.79
C GLU A 382 3.60 -22.77 27.73
N ARG A 383 3.09 -22.40 28.91
CA ARG A 383 1.70 -22.03 29.10
C ARG A 383 1.58 -20.78 29.97
N VAL A 384 0.59 -19.96 29.66
CA VAL A 384 0.26 -18.75 30.43
C VAL A 384 -1.24 -18.74 30.77
N ARG A 385 -1.55 -18.34 32.00
CA ARG A 385 -2.91 -18.20 32.52
C ARG A 385 -3.23 -16.73 32.75
N PHE A 386 -4.41 -16.35 32.30
CA PHE A 386 -5.04 -15.05 32.53
C PHE A 386 -6.27 -15.24 33.42
N THR A 387 -6.30 -14.59 34.58
CA THR A 387 -7.41 -14.69 35.53
C THR A 387 -8.09 -13.34 35.68
N PHE A 388 -9.36 -13.24 35.32
CA PHE A 388 -10.10 -11.99 35.24
C PHE A 388 -11.03 -11.80 36.44
N TYR A 389 -11.07 -10.56 36.94
CA TYR A 389 -11.85 -10.17 38.10
C TYR A 389 -12.70 -8.92 37.83
N SER A 390 -13.87 -8.87 38.45
CA SER A 390 -14.75 -7.68 38.50
C SER A 390 -15.35 -7.57 39.91
N GLY A 391 -15.37 -6.37 40.48
CA GLY A 391 -15.82 -6.12 41.86
C GLY A 391 -15.02 -6.91 42.91
N GLY A 392 -13.78 -7.30 42.59
CA GLY A 392 -12.95 -8.15 43.45
C GLY A 392 -13.24 -9.66 43.35
N SER A 393 -14.27 -10.09 42.62
CA SER A 393 -14.59 -11.51 42.39
C SER A 393 -13.97 -12.02 41.09
N LEU A 394 -13.41 -13.23 41.13
CA LEU A 394 -12.96 -13.96 39.93
C LEU A 394 -14.20 -14.38 39.14
N PHE A 395 -14.21 -14.13 37.82
CA PHE A 395 -15.32 -14.59 36.97
C PHE A 395 -14.89 -15.36 35.71
N ALA A 396 -13.63 -15.22 35.25
CA ALA A 396 -13.14 -15.97 34.09
C ALA A 396 -11.66 -16.34 34.22
N THR A 397 -11.29 -17.47 33.62
CA THR A 397 -9.89 -17.90 33.45
C THR A 397 -9.67 -18.33 32.01
N ILE A 398 -8.63 -17.79 31.36
CA ILE A 398 -8.22 -18.18 30.00
C ILE A 398 -6.79 -18.69 30.08
N ILE A 399 -6.51 -19.83 29.43
CA ILE A 399 -5.16 -20.41 29.34
C ILE A 399 -4.74 -20.42 27.87
N LYS A 400 -3.49 -20.07 27.62
CA LYS A 400 -2.87 -20.06 26.29
C LYS A 400 -1.58 -20.86 26.30
N ASP A 401 -1.39 -21.66 25.26
CA ASP A 401 -0.25 -22.58 25.11
C ASP A 401 0.55 -22.19 23.85
N GLN A 402 1.87 -22.32 23.86
CA GLN A 402 2.69 -22.08 22.67
C GLN A 402 2.75 -23.25 21.72
N CYS A 403 2.51 -22.97 20.44
CA CYS A 403 2.37 -24.03 19.45
C CYS A 403 3.39 -23.96 18.31
N ILE A 404 4.19 -22.88 18.25
CA ILE A 404 5.18 -22.68 17.19
C ILE A 404 6.60 -22.81 17.76
N SER A 405 7.42 -23.66 17.13
CA SER A 405 8.81 -23.91 17.53
C SER A 405 9.72 -22.75 17.13
N GLY A 406 10.60 -22.31 18.04
CA GLY A 406 11.62 -21.29 17.76
C GLY A 406 11.10 -19.84 17.71
N HIS A 407 9.82 -19.62 18.00
CA HIS A 407 9.24 -18.28 18.16
C HIS A 407 9.11 -17.95 19.63
N VAL A 408 9.41 -16.69 19.97
CA VAL A 408 9.57 -16.28 21.36
C VAL A 408 8.80 -15.00 21.72
N GLN A 409 7.85 -14.65 20.86
CA GLN A 409 6.89 -13.59 21.10
C GLN A 409 5.51 -14.06 20.64
N ALA A 410 4.51 -13.88 21.49
CA ALA A 410 3.14 -14.27 21.21
C ALA A 410 2.19 -13.13 21.56
N ASN A 411 1.30 -12.80 20.63
CA ASN A 411 0.29 -11.77 20.81
C ASN A 411 -1.08 -12.44 20.88
N TYR A 412 -1.80 -12.24 21.99
CA TYR A 412 -3.12 -12.81 22.23
C TYR A 412 -4.16 -11.70 22.30
N ALA A 413 -5.31 -11.95 21.68
CA ALA A 413 -6.54 -11.20 21.92
C ALA A 413 -7.44 -12.02 22.86
N LEU A 414 -7.77 -11.45 24.02
CA LEU A 414 -8.49 -12.14 25.08
C LEU A 414 -9.86 -11.51 25.30
N ASP A 415 -10.89 -12.36 25.30
CA ASP A 415 -12.27 -12.03 25.59
C ASP A 415 -12.78 -12.87 26.78
N PRO A 416 -12.90 -12.30 27.99
CA PRO A 416 -13.43 -13.02 29.15
C PRO A 416 -14.97 -13.07 29.20
N GLY A 417 -15.69 -12.51 28.22
CA GLY A 417 -17.16 -12.53 28.12
C GLY A 417 -17.88 -11.37 28.85
N ALA A 418 -17.20 -10.61 29.70
CA ALA A 418 -17.74 -9.45 30.42
C ALA A 418 -16.66 -8.37 30.61
N THR A 419 -17.05 -7.20 31.12
CA THR A 419 -16.05 -6.19 31.51
C THR A 419 -15.32 -6.59 32.80
N PHE A 420 -14.11 -6.08 33.00
CA PHE A 420 -13.24 -6.46 34.12
C PHE A 420 -12.47 -5.28 34.69
N ASP A 421 -12.12 -5.36 35.98
CA ASP A 421 -11.33 -4.34 36.68
C ASP A 421 -9.87 -4.75 36.77
N ARG A 422 -9.61 -6.06 36.73
CA ARG A 422 -8.30 -6.64 36.97
C ARG A 422 -8.08 -7.93 36.21
N VAL A 423 -6.85 -8.13 35.76
CA VAL A 423 -6.35 -9.40 35.23
C VAL A 423 -5.04 -9.77 35.92
N ASP A 424 -4.93 -11.02 36.38
CA ASP A 424 -3.68 -11.60 36.87
C ASP A 424 -3.08 -12.49 35.76
N VAL A 425 -1.83 -12.23 35.38
CA VAL A 425 -1.07 -12.94 34.34
C VAL A 425 0.00 -13.79 35.00
N ALA A 426 -0.04 -15.10 34.79
CA ALA A 426 0.88 -16.03 35.44
C ALA A 426 1.32 -17.15 34.48
N PRO A 427 2.64 -17.44 34.34
CA PRO A 427 3.07 -18.69 33.74
C PRO A 427 2.60 -19.87 34.60
N ILE A 428 2.24 -20.97 33.96
CA ILE A 428 1.87 -22.23 34.63
C ILE A 428 2.72 -23.37 34.10
N SER A 429 2.75 -24.52 34.79
CA SER A 429 3.53 -25.68 34.36
C SER A 429 3.23 -26.06 32.91
N THR A 430 4.26 -26.53 32.21
CA THR A 430 4.15 -26.93 30.81
C THR A 430 3.12 -28.05 30.60
N THR A 431 2.68 -28.27 29.35
CA THR A 431 1.60 -29.23 29.00
C THR A 431 1.82 -30.66 29.51
N THR A 432 3.06 -31.11 29.67
CA THR A 432 3.41 -32.45 30.20
C THR A 432 3.75 -32.46 31.69
N GLY A 433 3.51 -31.36 32.42
CA GLY A 433 3.50 -31.32 33.90
C GLY A 433 4.85 -31.38 34.61
N GLY A 434 5.98 -31.37 33.89
CA GLY A 434 7.32 -31.51 34.47
C GLY A 434 8.26 -30.31 34.33
N GLY A 435 7.96 -29.35 33.47
CA GLY A 435 8.79 -28.16 33.22
C GLY A 435 8.21 -26.89 33.83
N ALA A 436 9.08 -25.94 34.18
CA ALA A 436 8.68 -24.57 34.49
C ALA A 436 8.48 -23.79 33.18
N SER A 437 7.49 -22.90 33.16
CA SER A 437 7.34 -21.90 32.10
C SER A 437 7.88 -20.56 32.58
N THR A 438 8.61 -19.87 31.70
CA THR A 438 9.11 -18.52 31.94
C THR A 438 8.53 -17.55 30.93
N ILE A 439 8.16 -16.34 31.36
CA ILE A 439 7.62 -15.32 30.46
C ILE A 439 8.04 -13.90 30.86
N LEU A 440 8.00 -12.98 29.91
CA LEU A 440 7.92 -11.54 30.16
C LEU A 440 6.65 -10.99 29.51
N LEU A 441 6.09 -9.95 30.13
CA LEU A 441 5.02 -9.17 29.51
C LEU A 441 5.65 -8.08 28.64
N GLY A 442 5.61 -8.24 27.32
CA GLY A 442 6.22 -7.30 26.37
C GLY A 442 5.38 -6.04 26.14
N ALA A 443 4.05 -6.19 26.13
CA ALA A 443 3.12 -5.08 25.95
C ALA A 443 1.68 -5.50 26.26
N LEU A 444 0.81 -4.52 26.45
CA LEU A 444 -0.63 -4.71 26.61
C LEU A 444 -1.44 -3.66 25.88
N GLN A 445 -2.68 -4.01 25.59
CA GLN A 445 -3.72 -3.11 25.13
C GLN A 445 -5.07 -3.51 25.75
N ALA A 446 -5.77 -2.57 26.38
CA ALA A 446 -7.12 -2.79 26.89
C ALA A 446 -8.13 -2.06 26.01
N CYS A 447 -9.23 -2.73 25.67
CA CYS A 447 -10.26 -2.17 24.80
C CYS A 447 -11.64 -2.29 25.44
N THR A 448 -12.48 -1.29 25.20
CA THR A 448 -13.93 -1.27 25.49
C THR A 448 -14.71 -2.23 24.58
N ALA A 449 -16.02 -2.34 24.83
CA ALA A 449 -16.91 -3.19 24.05
C ALA A 449 -17.11 -2.75 22.60
N ASP A 450 -16.71 -1.53 22.24
CA ASP A 450 -16.83 -1.01 20.88
C ASP A 450 -15.80 -1.65 19.91
N ILE A 451 -14.76 -2.28 20.46
CA ILE A 451 -13.75 -3.03 19.69
C ILE A 451 -14.13 -4.51 19.71
N THR A 452 -14.28 -5.14 18.54
CA THR A 452 -14.52 -6.59 18.50
C THR A 452 -13.36 -7.30 19.19
N PRO A 453 -13.59 -8.23 20.12
CA PRO A 453 -12.54 -8.74 21.00
C PRO A 453 -11.32 -9.34 20.27
N GLY A 454 -11.52 -10.03 19.14
CA GLY A 454 -10.42 -10.56 18.30
C GLY A 454 -9.53 -9.49 17.63
N LEU A 455 -9.90 -8.22 17.75
CA LEU A 455 -9.20 -7.05 17.22
C LEU A 455 -8.49 -6.25 18.31
N CYS A 456 -8.73 -6.56 19.58
CA CYS A 456 -7.98 -5.99 20.69
C CYS A 456 -6.64 -6.72 20.79
N VAL A 457 -5.69 -6.32 19.95
CA VAL A 457 -4.32 -6.84 19.90
C VAL A 457 -3.33 -5.71 20.15
N VAL A 458 -2.17 -6.03 20.71
CA VAL A 458 -1.09 -5.05 20.84
C VAL A 458 -0.54 -4.72 19.45
N PRO A 459 -0.30 -3.44 19.10
CA PRO A 459 0.41 -3.09 17.88
C PRO A 459 1.80 -3.75 17.85
N ALA A 460 2.16 -4.36 16.73
CA ALA A 460 3.45 -5.01 16.54
C ALA A 460 4.59 -4.06 16.93
N THR A 461 5.48 -4.49 17.84
CA THR A 461 6.73 -3.75 18.10
C THR A 461 7.60 -3.73 16.82
N PRO A 462 8.42 -2.68 16.63
CA PRO A 462 9.24 -2.49 15.41
C PRO A 462 10.19 -3.65 15.06
N THR A 463 10.40 -4.59 15.98
CA THR A 463 11.35 -5.72 15.86
C THR A 463 10.77 -6.97 15.17
N GLY A 464 9.69 -6.86 14.40
CA GLY A 464 9.29 -7.91 13.45
C GLY A 464 8.16 -8.84 13.91
N ALA A 465 7.28 -8.39 14.80
CA ALA A 465 6.05 -9.12 15.09
C ALA A 465 5.12 -9.07 13.86
N ARG A 466 5.17 -10.10 13.01
CA ARG A 466 4.06 -10.38 12.08
C ARG A 466 2.89 -10.94 12.89
N ASN A 467 1.68 -10.48 12.58
CA ASN A 467 0.46 -11.17 12.99
C ASN A 467 0.37 -12.48 12.20
N PRO A 468 0.37 -13.64 12.87
CA PRO A 468 -0.69 -14.60 12.55
C PRO A 468 -1.19 -15.33 13.81
N ALA A 469 -2.31 -16.02 13.66
CA ALA A 469 -2.93 -16.91 14.65
C ALA A 469 -1.89 -17.70 15.50
N ASN A 470 -1.64 -17.24 16.72
CA ASN A 470 -0.73 -17.88 17.69
C ASN A 470 -1.48 -18.77 18.70
N ASP A 471 -2.79 -18.95 18.52
CA ASP A 471 -3.59 -19.88 19.31
C ASP A 471 -3.51 -21.29 18.71
N CYS A 472 -3.25 -22.29 19.54
CA CYS A 472 -3.65 -23.65 19.19
C CYS A 472 -5.18 -23.72 19.09
N PRO A 473 -5.74 -24.46 18.11
CA PRO A 473 -7.17 -24.76 18.09
C PRO A 473 -7.64 -25.52 19.35
#